data_AF-A0A812ZAD6-F1
#
_entry.id   AF-A0A812ZAD6-F1
#
_cell.length_a   1.000
_cell.length_b   1.000
_cell.length_c   1.000
_cell.angle_alpha   90.00
_cell.angle_beta   90.00
_cell.angle_gamma   90.00
#
_symmetry.space_group_name_H-M   'P 1'
#
loop_
_entity.id
_entity.type
_entity.pdbx_description
1 polymer ?
#
loop_
_entity_poly.entity_id
_entity_poly.type
_entity_poly.pdbx_seq_one_letter_code
_entity_poly.pdbx_strand_id
1 'polypeptide(L)'
;MFRLAFAVLITVASSRRAGEIEMTLQPEECQAVDSTKEYFDGLRDKYQIQECTKRDVCLLMRQLDAYFYTRARQGKLVTYDSPPQRSWLLDGRCEKNARSIKMAPVTKLPACKAAARAKGIRKVKVVNSTTLPTGCSIKTQSTSKAYLNELETKVEAGSTYSQGEHWSQTNKKEIAQYCEVDQSLSEAAASYYSPYKLKQSMKERPEKSASCSFGMMANLSRLELTASPCAEILSFQPQHTTSYGGAAAALKAAEKLQAEGREQEADDIRTEVQNIRNKFILIQLITTDWCPSIWKEAMSEVGAEYLVRGIGGETKEALMESRTPKMGLAEGTCEGISDVVLDDVLDDVSDSTPPDFFAKATV
;
A
#
# COMPACT_ATOMS: atom_id res chain seq x y z
N MET A 1 56.68 47.36 -39.97
CA MET A 1 55.52 48.10 -40.54
C MET A 1 54.29 47.20 -40.44
N PHE A 2 53.13 47.77 -40.09
CA PHE A 2 51.82 47.15 -39.73
C PHE A 2 51.82 46.41 -38.38
N ARG A 3 51.22 46.89 -37.26
CA ARG A 3 49.85 47.35 -36.92
C ARG A 3 48.75 46.36 -37.25
N LEU A 4 48.19 45.72 -36.22
CA LEU A 4 46.77 45.38 -36.14
C LEU A 4 46.31 45.38 -34.68
N ALA A 5 45.42 46.33 -34.41
CA ALA A 5 44.70 46.51 -33.17
C ALA A 5 43.48 45.58 -33.15
N PHE A 6 43.13 45.04 -31.99
CA PHE A 6 41.78 44.54 -31.75
C PHE A 6 41.12 45.41 -30.68
N ALA A 7 40.15 46.18 -31.16
CA ALA A 7 39.28 47.03 -30.37
C ALA A 7 38.25 46.18 -29.62
N VAL A 8 38.08 46.51 -28.35
CA VAL A 8 36.97 46.09 -27.51
C VAL A 8 35.70 46.76 -28.02
N LEU A 9 34.70 45.97 -28.38
CA LEU A 9 33.36 46.45 -28.73
C LEU A 9 32.36 45.80 -27.77
N ILE A 10 31.86 46.63 -26.86
CA ILE A 10 30.69 46.36 -26.03
C ILE A 10 29.46 46.55 -26.91
N THR A 11 28.62 45.52 -27.01
CA THR A 11 27.22 45.68 -27.38
C THR A 11 26.34 45.00 -26.34
N VAL A 12 25.56 45.83 -25.65
CA VAL A 12 24.47 45.43 -24.76
C VAL A 12 23.32 44.91 -25.63
N ALA A 13 22.85 43.70 -25.36
CA ALA A 13 21.54 43.24 -25.80
C ALA A 13 20.83 42.51 -24.66
N SER A 14 19.57 42.90 -24.49
CA SER A 14 18.72 42.77 -23.31
C SER A 14 18.25 41.35 -23.00
N SER A 15 18.15 41.10 -21.69
CA SER A 15 17.19 40.24 -21.00
C SER A 15 15.90 39.94 -21.79
N ARG A 16 15.60 38.65 -21.96
CA ARG A 16 14.28 38.06 -21.72
C ARG A 16 14.29 36.53 -21.88
N ARG A 17 13.76 35.90 -20.82
CA ARG A 17 12.96 34.67 -20.77
C ARG A 17 13.62 33.32 -20.52
N ALA A 18 13.10 32.76 -19.43
CA ALA A 18 12.77 31.36 -19.20
C ALA A 18 13.96 30.43 -19.01
N GLY A 19 14.28 30.22 -17.74
CA GLY A 19 14.99 29.01 -17.33
C GLY A 19 14.13 27.80 -17.70
N GLU A 20 14.53 27.09 -18.74
CA GLU A 20 14.35 25.66 -18.80
C GLU A 20 15.40 25.06 -17.87
N ILE A 21 14.96 24.67 -16.68
CA ILE A 21 15.71 23.70 -15.88
C ILE A 21 15.67 22.43 -16.71
N GLU A 22 16.76 22.17 -17.43
CA GLU A 22 17.02 20.92 -18.12
C GLU A 22 17.19 19.84 -17.05
N MET A 23 16.06 19.30 -16.56
CA MET A 23 16.02 18.11 -15.72
C MET A 23 16.45 16.92 -16.57
N THR A 24 17.76 16.71 -16.62
CA THR A 24 18.39 15.46 -17.03
C THR A 24 18.00 14.38 -16.01
N LEU A 25 16.79 13.84 -16.21
CA LEU A 25 16.24 12.74 -15.42
C LEU A 25 16.84 11.42 -15.92
N GLN A 26 17.79 10.88 -15.17
CA GLN A 26 18.05 9.46 -15.24
C GLN A 26 16.77 8.71 -14.78
N PRO A 27 16.37 7.64 -15.47
CA PRO A 27 15.35 6.74 -14.97
C PRO A 27 15.98 5.93 -13.84
N GLU A 28 16.06 6.52 -12.64
CA GLU A 28 16.24 5.70 -11.45
C GLU A 28 14.96 4.90 -11.27
N GLU A 29 15.05 3.69 -11.82
CA GLU A 29 14.16 2.57 -11.61
C GLU A 29 13.81 2.48 -10.13
N CYS A 30 12.53 2.24 -9.87
CA CYS A 30 11.95 2.10 -8.55
C CYS A 30 12.87 1.26 -7.66
N GLN A 31 13.47 1.88 -6.65
CA GLN A 31 13.98 1.11 -5.53
C GLN A 31 12.79 0.31 -4.99
N ALA A 32 13.00 -0.99 -4.78
CA ALA A 32 11.95 -1.87 -4.26
C ALA A 32 11.38 -1.24 -2.99
N VAL A 33 10.08 -0.90 -3.01
CA VAL A 33 9.43 -0.31 -1.84
C VAL A 33 9.33 -1.43 -0.79
N ASP A 34 10.23 -1.41 0.17
CA ASP A 34 10.21 -2.34 1.29
C ASP A 34 9.03 -1.99 2.20
N SER A 35 8.14 -2.95 2.40
CA SER A 35 6.96 -2.83 3.25
C SER A 35 7.03 -3.74 4.47
N THR A 36 8.17 -4.36 4.73
CA THR A 36 8.36 -5.30 5.82
C THR A 36 8.39 -4.55 7.15
N LYS A 37 8.00 -5.26 8.21
CA LYS A 37 8.07 -4.72 9.56
C LYS A 37 9.52 -4.42 9.93
N GLU A 38 10.42 -5.33 9.59
CA GLU A 38 11.85 -5.28 9.88
C GLU A 38 12.52 -4.04 9.28
N TYR A 39 12.17 -3.67 8.05
CA TYR A 39 12.70 -2.45 7.43
C TYR A 39 12.29 -1.19 8.20
N PHE A 40 11.00 -1.05 8.51
CA PHE A 40 10.51 0.13 9.24
C PHE A 40 10.97 0.16 10.70
N ASP A 41 11.18 -0.99 11.32
CA ASP A 41 11.75 -1.08 12.66
C ASP A 41 13.23 -0.69 12.66
N GLY A 42 14.01 -1.13 11.67
CA GLY A 42 15.38 -0.66 11.49
C GLY A 42 15.49 0.86 11.27
N LEU A 43 14.49 1.47 10.61
CA LEU A 43 14.39 2.94 10.51
C LEU A 43 14.08 3.59 11.86
N ARG A 44 13.22 3.00 12.68
CA ARG A 44 12.95 3.51 14.05
C ARG A 44 14.18 3.43 14.92
N ASP A 45 14.91 2.31 14.86
CA ASP A 45 16.17 2.13 15.58
C ASP A 45 17.21 3.16 15.12
N LYS A 46 17.35 3.36 13.79
CA LYS A 46 18.25 4.38 13.21
C LYS A 46 17.93 5.78 13.74
N TYR A 47 16.64 6.11 13.85
CA TYR A 47 16.18 7.42 14.32
C TYR A 47 15.98 7.50 15.84
N GLN A 48 16.36 6.46 16.58
CA GLN A 48 16.26 6.38 18.04
C GLN A 48 14.83 6.63 18.57
N ILE A 49 13.83 6.15 17.83
CA ILE A 49 12.42 6.31 18.19
C ILE A 49 12.05 5.21 19.18
N GLN A 50 11.96 5.57 20.47
CA GLN A 50 11.51 4.68 21.54
C GLN A 50 10.07 4.97 22.00
N GLU A 51 9.61 6.20 21.76
CA GLU A 51 8.31 6.72 22.18
C GLU A 51 7.54 7.25 20.97
N CYS A 52 6.28 7.65 21.18
CA CYS A 52 5.48 8.19 20.08
C CYS A 52 5.93 9.62 19.74
N THR A 53 6.44 9.81 18.53
CA THR A 53 6.92 11.10 18.06
C THR A 53 6.33 11.48 16.69
N LYS A 54 6.44 12.76 16.32
CA LYS A 54 6.08 13.24 14.99
C LYS A 54 6.85 12.49 13.89
N ARG A 55 8.12 12.17 14.11
CA ARG A 55 8.91 11.37 13.16
C ARG A 55 8.39 9.94 13.01
N ASP A 56 7.93 9.30 14.09
CA ASP A 56 7.29 7.99 14.02
C ASP A 56 6.01 8.04 13.17
N VAL A 57 5.23 9.12 13.28
CA VAL A 57 4.05 9.33 12.42
C VAL A 57 4.44 9.47 10.95
N CYS A 58 5.56 10.13 10.62
CA CYS A 58 6.07 10.15 9.25
C CYS A 58 6.41 8.75 8.74
N LEU A 59 7.07 7.92 9.56
CA LEU A 59 7.37 6.54 9.21
C LEU A 59 6.09 5.72 9.02
N LEU A 60 5.07 5.92 9.85
CA LEU A 60 3.75 5.29 9.67
C LEU A 60 3.09 5.70 8.35
N MET A 61 3.15 6.97 7.97
CA MET A 61 2.62 7.45 6.68
C MET A 61 3.30 6.74 5.51
N ARG A 62 4.63 6.59 5.56
CA ARG A 62 5.40 5.83 4.57
C ARG A 62 5.05 4.34 4.58
N GLN A 63 4.90 3.76 5.77
CA GLN A 63 4.58 2.35 5.94
C GLN A 63 3.19 2.01 5.41
N LEU A 64 2.22 2.90 5.56
CA LEU A 64 0.90 2.76 4.94
C LEU A 64 0.99 2.72 3.41
N ASP A 65 1.80 3.60 2.82
CA ASP A 65 2.03 3.62 1.38
C ASP A 65 2.70 2.33 0.87
N ALA A 66 3.76 1.89 1.56
CA ALA A 66 4.47 0.65 1.26
C ALA A 66 3.56 -0.58 1.43
N TYR A 67 2.76 -0.62 2.49
CA TYR A 67 1.81 -1.70 2.75
C TYR A 67 0.73 -1.78 1.66
N PHE A 68 0.19 -0.63 1.22
CA PHE A 68 -0.72 -0.60 0.08
C PHE A 68 -0.04 -1.14 -1.18
N TYR A 69 1.17 -0.67 -1.49
CA TYR A 69 1.92 -1.08 -2.66
C TYR A 69 2.08 -2.61 -2.70
N THR A 70 2.55 -3.21 -1.61
CA THR A 70 2.75 -4.67 -1.54
C THR A 70 1.44 -5.43 -1.70
N ARG A 71 0.35 -4.98 -1.07
CA ARG A 71 -0.98 -5.60 -1.25
C ARG A 71 -1.51 -5.45 -2.68
N ALA A 72 -1.29 -4.30 -3.30
CA ALA A 72 -1.64 -4.02 -4.69
C ALA A 72 -0.92 -4.95 -5.67
N ARG A 73 0.39 -5.16 -5.46
CA ARG A 73 1.20 -6.09 -6.26
C ARG A 73 0.79 -7.55 -6.06
N GLN A 74 0.28 -7.89 -4.88
CA GLN A 74 -0.22 -9.23 -4.58
C GLN A 74 -1.69 -9.46 -4.98
N GLY A 75 -2.37 -8.44 -5.53
CA GLY A 75 -3.80 -8.52 -5.86
C GLY A 75 -4.72 -8.62 -4.64
N LYS A 76 -4.24 -8.22 -3.46
CA LYS A 76 -4.97 -8.29 -2.17
C LYS A 76 -5.73 -7.02 -1.83
N LEU A 77 -6.09 -6.20 -2.83
CA LEU A 77 -6.86 -4.96 -2.61
C LEU A 77 -8.37 -5.17 -2.61
N VAL A 78 -8.85 -6.22 -3.29
CA VAL A 78 -10.28 -6.52 -3.42
C VAL A 78 -10.69 -7.59 -2.40
N THR A 79 -11.95 -7.47 -1.98
CA THR A 79 -12.67 -8.06 -0.83
C THR A 79 -12.35 -9.48 -0.36
N TYR A 80 -12.54 -9.65 0.94
CA TYR A 80 -12.25 -10.81 1.79
C TYR A 80 -13.05 -12.10 1.51
N ASP A 81 -14.09 -12.08 0.66
CA ASP A 81 -15.08 -13.19 0.64
C ASP A 81 -15.44 -13.77 -0.73
N SER A 82 -14.91 -13.25 -1.84
CA SER A 82 -15.23 -13.77 -3.18
C SER A 82 -13.98 -14.30 -3.88
N PRO A 83 -13.93 -15.60 -4.24
CA PRO A 83 -12.81 -16.12 -5.01
C PRO A 83 -12.70 -15.36 -6.35
N PRO A 84 -11.49 -15.19 -6.89
CA PRO A 84 -11.31 -14.53 -8.17
C PRO A 84 -12.14 -15.25 -9.23
N GLN A 85 -12.74 -14.49 -10.16
CA GLN A 85 -13.43 -15.09 -11.29
C GLN A 85 -12.44 -15.97 -12.07
N ARG A 86 -12.88 -17.19 -12.41
CA ARG A 86 -12.04 -18.16 -13.14
C ARG A 86 -12.76 -18.69 -14.35
N SER A 87 -12.02 -18.94 -15.42
CA SER A 87 -12.57 -19.53 -16.63
C SER A 87 -11.55 -20.41 -17.35
N TRP A 88 -12.09 -21.33 -18.15
CA TRP A 88 -11.27 -22.12 -19.06
C TRP A 88 -11.08 -21.33 -20.34
N LEU A 89 -9.83 -21.03 -20.64
CA LEU A 89 -9.39 -20.46 -21.89
C LEU A 89 -9.17 -21.58 -22.90
N LEU A 90 -9.86 -21.51 -24.03
CA LEU A 90 -9.80 -22.52 -25.09
C LEU A 90 -8.83 -22.15 -26.23
N ASP A 91 -8.34 -20.90 -26.23
CA ASP A 91 -7.46 -20.36 -27.27
C ASP A 91 -6.59 -19.23 -26.71
N GLY A 92 -5.32 -19.16 -27.14
CA GLY A 92 -4.37 -18.15 -26.71
C GLY A 92 -3.82 -18.36 -25.29
N ARG A 93 -3.37 -17.29 -24.64
CA ARG A 93 -2.79 -17.31 -23.28
C ARG A 93 -3.61 -16.47 -22.33
N CYS A 94 -3.65 -16.84 -21.05
CA CYS A 94 -4.34 -16.04 -20.02
C CYS A 94 -3.98 -14.54 -20.11
N GLU A 95 -2.70 -14.23 -20.31
CA GLU A 95 -2.18 -12.85 -20.38
C GLU A 95 -2.59 -12.07 -21.63
N LYS A 96 -2.92 -12.75 -22.74
CA LYS A 96 -3.15 -12.14 -24.06
C LYS A 96 -4.62 -12.01 -24.42
N ASN A 97 -5.54 -12.47 -23.57
CA ASN A 97 -6.93 -12.59 -23.99
C ASN A 97 -7.65 -11.22 -24.02
N ALA A 98 -8.18 -10.87 -25.19
CA ALA A 98 -8.41 -9.50 -25.67
C ALA A 98 -9.73 -8.82 -25.19
N ARG A 99 -10.14 -9.01 -23.93
CA ARG A 99 -11.37 -8.37 -23.42
C ARG A 99 -11.17 -7.78 -22.04
N SER A 100 -10.44 -6.66 -21.96
CA SER A 100 -10.39 -5.69 -20.84
C SER A 100 -10.09 -6.22 -19.43
N ILE A 101 -9.82 -7.51 -19.26
CA ILE A 101 -9.63 -8.18 -17.97
C ILE A 101 -8.30 -8.92 -18.02
N LYS A 102 -7.37 -8.50 -17.16
CA LYS A 102 -6.08 -9.17 -16.98
C LYS A 102 -6.34 -10.53 -16.35
N MET A 103 -5.83 -11.61 -16.95
CA MET A 103 -5.92 -12.96 -16.40
C MET A 103 -4.54 -13.58 -16.24
N ALA A 104 -4.39 -14.42 -15.23
CA ALA A 104 -3.18 -15.19 -14.95
C ALA A 104 -3.49 -16.70 -14.93
N PRO A 105 -2.52 -17.56 -15.27
CA PRO A 105 -2.68 -19.00 -15.16
C PRO A 105 -2.80 -19.43 -13.69
N VAL A 106 -3.71 -20.36 -13.41
CA VAL A 106 -3.83 -20.93 -12.06
C VAL A 106 -2.66 -21.88 -11.80
N THR A 107 -1.77 -21.50 -10.89
CA THR A 107 -0.57 -22.29 -10.51
C THR A 107 -0.77 -23.12 -9.24
N LYS A 108 -1.83 -22.87 -8.46
CA LYS A 108 -2.08 -23.58 -7.20
C LYS A 108 -2.75 -24.94 -7.43
N LEU A 109 -2.11 -26.01 -6.95
CA LEU A 109 -2.62 -27.38 -7.08
C LEU A 109 -4.04 -27.59 -6.52
N PRO A 110 -4.43 -27.06 -5.35
CA PRO A 110 -5.80 -27.21 -4.84
C PRO A 110 -6.85 -26.62 -5.79
N ALA A 111 -6.59 -25.43 -6.33
CA ALA A 111 -7.48 -24.77 -7.28
C ALA A 111 -7.57 -25.55 -8.60
N CYS A 112 -6.44 -26.06 -9.10
CA CYS A 112 -6.43 -26.89 -10.31
C CYS A 112 -7.20 -28.21 -10.11
N LYS A 113 -7.03 -28.89 -8.96
CA LYS A 113 -7.79 -30.09 -8.61
C LYS A 113 -9.29 -29.83 -8.56
N ALA A 114 -9.73 -28.73 -7.96
CA ALA A 114 -11.14 -28.36 -7.92
C ALA A 114 -11.70 -28.12 -9.33
N ALA A 115 -10.97 -27.39 -10.18
CA ALA A 115 -11.36 -27.10 -11.56
C ALA A 115 -11.43 -28.37 -12.43
N ALA A 116 -10.44 -29.27 -12.30
CA ALA A 116 -10.43 -30.55 -13.00
C ALA A 116 -11.60 -31.45 -12.57
N ARG A 117 -11.91 -31.50 -11.26
CA ARG A 117 -13.06 -32.24 -10.73
C ARG A 117 -14.39 -31.73 -11.28
N ALA A 118 -14.56 -30.42 -11.42
CA ALA A 118 -15.74 -29.81 -12.03
C ALA A 118 -15.93 -30.21 -13.52
N LYS A 119 -14.85 -30.68 -14.18
CA LYS A 119 -14.88 -31.26 -15.54
C LYS A 119 -14.91 -32.80 -15.55
N GLY A 120 -15.15 -33.44 -14.41
CA GLY A 120 -15.20 -34.90 -14.27
C GLY A 120 -13.84 -35.60 -14.20
N ILE A 121 -12.72 -34.85 -14.13
CA ILE A 121 -11.37 -35.42 -14.09
C ILE A 121 -10.91 -35.58 -12.64
N ARG A 122 -10.67 -36.83 -12.22
CA ARG A 122 -10.33 -37.16 -10.82
C ARG A 122 -8.86 -36.90 -10.44
N LYS A 123 -7.94 -36.97 -11.40
CA LYS A 123 -6.49 -36.88 -11.18
C LYS A 123 -5.88 -35.72 -11.97
N VAL A 124 -5.11 -34.89 -11.29
CA VAL A 124 -4.26 -33.85 -11.88
C VAL A 124 -2.81 -34.32 -11.79
N LYS A 125 -2.07 -34.26 -12.90
CA LYS A 125 -0.63 -34.59 -12.94
C LYS A 125 0.20 -33.31 -12.83
N VAL A 126 1.08 -33.23 -11.82
CA VAL A 126 2.09 -32.16 -11.74
C VAL A 126 3.24 -32.51 -12.69
N VAL A 127 3.65 -31.57 -13.54
CA VAL A 127 4.63 -31.79 -14.61
C VAL A 127 5.50 -30.56 -14.84
N ASN A 128 6.67 -30.77 -15.43
CA ASN A 128 7.55 -29.73 -15.98
C ASN A 128 7.69 -29.96 -17.49
N SER A 129 6.71 -29.47 -18.26
CA SER A 129 6.62 -29.74 -19.70
C SER A 129 6.79 -28.45 -20.49
N THR A 130 7.68 -28.45 -21.47
CA THR A 130 7.84 -27.37 -22.45
C THR A 130 6.72 -27.33 -23.50
N THR A 131 5.85 -28.35 -23.52
CA THR A 131 4.78 -28.52 -24.52
C THR A 131 3.37 -28.24 -23.99
N LEU A 132 3.26 -27.85 -22.71
CA LEU A 132 2.00 -27.49 -22.07
C LEU A 132 2.03 -26.02 -21.65
N PRO A 133 0.88 -25.33 -21.63
CA PRO A 133 0.80 -23.98 -21.06
C PRO A 133 1.21 -23.95 -19.59
N THR A 134 1.66 -22.80 -19.10
CA THR A 134 1.93 -22.56 -17.68
C THR A 134 0.69 -22.83 -16.84
N GLY A 135 0.85 -23.48 -15.68
CA GLY A 135 -0.22 -23.71 -14.72
C GLY A 135 -1.20 -24.80 -15.12
N CYS A 136 -2.45 -24.67 -14.66
CA CYS A 136 -3.46 -25.70 -14.79
C CYS A 136 -4.01 -25.79 -16.21
N SER A 137 -3.98 -26.98 -16.81
CA SER A 137 -4.49 -27.22 -18.17
C SER A 137 -5.20 -28.56 -18.29
N ILE A 138 -6.16 -28.66 -19.22
CA ILE A 138 -6.80 -29.90 -19.63
C ILE A 138 -6.45 -30.16 -21.08
N LYS A 139 -5.97 -31.37 -21.35
CA LYS A 139 -5.74 -31.88 -22.70
C LYS A 139 -6.83 -32.89 -23.06
N THR A 140 -7.60 -32.60 -24.09
CA THR A 140 -8.65 -33.47 -24.63
C THR A 140 -8.13 -34.16 -25.88
N GLN A 141 -8.17 -35.50 -25.86
CA GLN A 141 -7.88 -36.40 -26.99
C GLN A 141 -8.93 -37.51 -26.97
N SER A 142 -8.56 -38.75 -26.67
CA SER A 142 -9.52 -39.86 -26.40
C SER A 142 -10.08 -39.84 -24.97
N THR A 143 -9.29 -39.38 -24.01
CA THR A 143 -9.69 -39.18 -22.61
C THR A 143 -9.14 -37.84 -22.12
N SER A 144 -9.96 -37.03 -21.46
CA SER A 144 -9.50 -35.76 -20.90
C SER A 144 -8.55 -35.97 -19.73
N LYS A 145 -7.36 -35.38 -19.81
CA LYS A 145 -6.34 -35.44 -18.74
C LYS A 145 -6.02 -34.02 -18.27
N ALA A 146 -5.97 -33.84 -16.95
CA ALA A 146 -5.61 -32.57 -16.33
C ALA A 146 -4.14 -32.56 -15.87
N TYR A 147 -3.48 -31.43 -16.07
CA TYR A 147 -2.09 -31.20 -15.72
C TYR A 147 -1.96 -29.90 -14.94
N LEU A 148 -0.98 -29.84 -14.04
CA LEU A 148 -0.45 -28.61 -13.47
C LEU A 148 0.99 -28.50 -13.93
N ASN A 149 1.27 -27.58 -14.85
CA ASN A 149 2.63 -27.33 -15.32
C ASN A 149 3.30 -26.29 -14.43
N GLU A 150 4.34 -26.69 -13.72
CA GLU A 150 5.11 -25.77 -12.85
C GLU A 150 6.17 -24.99 -13.64
N LEU A 151 6.50 -25.45 -14.85
CA LEU A 151 7.37 -24.73 -15.76
C LEU A 151 6.61 -23.57 -16.42
N GLU A 152 7.20 -22.37 -16.37
CA GLU A 152 6.73 -21.23 -17.12
C GLU A 152 7.03 -21.40 -18.62
N THR A 153 5.99 -21.42 -19.45
CA THR A 153 6.12 -21.60 -20.90
C THR A 153 5.32 -20.54 -21.65
N LYS A 154 5.69 -20.35 -22.92
CA LYS A 154 4.95 -19.50 -23.86
C LYS A 154 3.91 -20.28 -24.68
N VAL A 155 3.65 -21.54 -24.33
CA VAL A 155 2.71 -22.42 -25.06
C VAL A 155 1.29 -21.91 -24.86
N GLU A 156 0.54 -21.81 -25.96
CA GLU A 156 -0.82 -21.29 -25.97
C GLU A 156 -1.85 -22.44 -25.83
N ALA A 157 -2.99 -22.14 -25.19
CA ALA A 157 -4.19 -22.96 -25.30
C ALA A 157 -4.69 -22.91 -26.76
N GLY A 158 -5.37 -23.97 -27.19
CA GLY A 158 -5.82 -24.05 -28.58
C GLY A 158 -6.15 -25.46 -29.03
N SER A 159 -6.61 -25.55 -30.26
CA SER A 159 -6.91 -26.81 -30.94
C SER A 159 -5.85 -27.11 -31.99
N THR A 160 -5.35 -28.34 -32.01
CA THR A 160 -4.47 -28.85 -33.08
C THR A 160 -5.09 -30.09 -33.70
N TYR A 161 -4.92 -30.28 -35.01
CA TYR A 161 -5.39 -31.46 -35.73
C TYR A 161 -4.17 -32.34 -36.10
N SER A 162 -4.32 -33.66 -36.05
CA SER A 162 -3.28 -34.55 -36.59
C SER A 162 -3.15 -34.35 -38.11
N GLN A 163 -1.91 -34.36 -38.61
CA GLN A 163 -1.58 -34.14 -40.02
C GLN A 163 -2.39 -35.08 -40.92
N GLY A 164 -3.06 -34.51 -41.93
CA GLY A 164 -3.71 -35.26 -43.02
C GLY A 164 -5.24 -35.13 -43.08
N GLU A 165 -5.92 -34.75 -42.00
CA GLU A 165 -7.38 -34.65 -41.97
C GLU A 165 -7.80 -33.33 -41.32
N HIS A 166 -7.84 -32.27 -42.12
CA HIS A 166 -8.50 -31.05 -41.68
C HIS A 166 -9.99 -31.36 -41.43
N TRP A 167 -10.53 -30.89 -40.30
CA TRP A 167 -11.96 -30.86 -39.95
C TRP A 167 -12.60 -32.10 -39.31
N SER A 168 -11.87 -33.19 -39.04
CA SER A 168 -12.42 -34.34 -38.28
C SER A 168 -12.39 -34.09 -36.76
N GLN A 169 -13.57 -34.13 -36.10
CA GLN A 169 -13.70 -34.01 -34.64
C GLN A 169 -12.94 -35.14 -33.90
N THR A 170 -12.80 -36.30 -34.53
CA THR A 170 -12.14 -37.48 -33.97
C THR A 170 -10.62 -37.29 -33.80
N ASN A 171 -10.04 -36.36 -34.56
CA ASN A 171 -8.60 -36.10 -34.63
C ASN A 171 -8.18 -34.77 -33.98
N LYS A 172 -9.13 -34.09 -33.31
CA LYS A 172 -8.92 -32.82 -32.63
C LYS A 172 -8.24 -33.03 -31.27
N LYS A 173 -7.09 -32.40 -31.08
CA LYS A 173 -6.39 -32.30 -29.80
C LYS A 173 -6.60 -30.90 -29.24
N GLU A 174 -7.37 -30.79 -28.18
CA GLU A 174 -7.62 -29.50 -27.53
C GLU A 174 -6.80 -29.38 -26.26
N ILE A 175 -6.21 -28.21 -26.05
CA ILE A 175 -5.61 -27.82 -24.77
C ILE A 175 -6.38 -26.60 -24.28
N ALA A 176 -7.05 -26.75 -23.15
CA ALA A 176 -7.66 -25.64 -22.42
C ALA A 176 -6.77 -25.26 -21.24
N GLN A 177 -6.55 -23.97 -21.02
CA GLN A 177 -5.82 -23.44 -19.86
C GLN A 177 -6.81 -22.86 -18.85
N TYR A 178 -6.61 -23.13 -17.56
CA TYR A 178 -7.44 -22.56 -16.51
C TYR A 178 -6.82 -21.26 -16.01
N CYS A 179 -7.56 -20.17 -16.20
CA CYS A 179 -7.12 -18.82 -15.89
C CYS A 179 -7.98 -18.24 -14.76
N GLU A 180 -7.39 -17.40 -13.94
CA GLU A 180 -8.09 -16.56 -12.96
C GLU A 180 -7.85 -15.08 -13.25
N VAL A 181 -8.82 -14.24 -12.89
CA VAL A 181 -8.66 -12.78 -13.00
C VAL A 181 -7.51 -12.35 -12.11
N ASP A 182 -6.52 -11.71 -12.72
CA ASP A 182 -5.37 -11.17 -12.04
C ASP A 182 -5.73 -9.79 -11.47
N GLN A 183 -5.97 -9.76 -10.17
CA GLN A 183 -6.27 -8.55 -9.43
C GLN A 183 -5.00 -7.75 -9.06
N SER A 184 -3.80 -8.25 -9.41
CA SER A 184 -2.56 -7.52 -9.15
C SER A 184 -2.41 -6.31 -10.06
N LEU A 185 -2.06 -5.19 -9.44
CA LEU A 185 -1.67 -3.98 -10.15
C LEU A 185 -0.24 -4.10 -10.66
N SER A 186 0.08 -3.51 -11.82
CA SER A 186 1.47 -3.29 -12.22
C SER A 186 2.20 -2.43 -11.19
N GLU A 187 3.53 -2.44 -11.19
CA GLU A 187 4.33 -1.58 -10.31
C GLU A 187 3.98 -0.09 -10.42
N ALA A 188 3.87 0.40 -11.65
CA ALA A 188 3.41 1.76 -11.92
C ALA A 188 2.02 2.04 -11.36
N ALA A 189 1.07 1.11 -11.56
CA ALA A 189 -0.29 1.25 -11.07
C ALA A 189 -0.37 1.18 -9.53
N ALA A 190 0.35 0.24 -8.91
CA ALA A 190 0.41 0.06 -7.46
C ALA A 190 0.98 1.31 -6.77
N SER A 191 2.04 1.87 -7.33
CA SER A 191 2.64 3.12 -6.82
C SER A 191 1.67 4.30 -7.00
N TYR A 192 1.09 4.49 -8.19
CA TYR A 192 0.22 5.63 -8.49
C TYR A 192 -1.11 5.59 -7.74
N TYR A 193 -1.76 4.42 -7.62
CA TYR A 193 -3.11 4.33 -7.04
C TYR A 193 -3.15 4.30 -5.51
N SER A 194 -1.99 4.31 -4.85
CA SER A 194 -1.98 4.44 -3.39
C SER A 194 -2.78 5.67 -2.92
N PRO A 195 -3.67 5.49 -1.93
CA PRO A 195 -4.42 6.58 -1.33
C PRO A 195 -3.56 7.42 -0.38
N TYR A 196 -2.45 6.87 0.10
CA TYR A 196 -1.56 7.48 1.09
C TYR A 196 -0.58 8.51 0.50
N LYS A 197 -0.65 8.72 -0.82
CA LYS A 197 0.09 9.77 -1.52
C LYS A 197 -0.74 11.05 -1.60
N LEU A 198 -0.10 12.20 -1.44
CA LEU A 198 -0.76 13.50 -1.45
C LEU A 198 -1.14 13.89 -2.88
N LYS A 199 -2.43 14.14 -3.12
CA LYS A 199 -2.92 14.63 -4.43
C LYS A 199 -2.53 16.09 -4.62
N GLN A 200 -2.28 16.50 -5.86
CA GLN A 200 -2.05 17.92 -6.19
C GLN A 200 -3.14 18.85 -5.64
N SER A 201 -4.42 18.44 -5.72
CA SER A 201 -5.56 19.22 -5.23
C SER A 201 -5.70 19.27 -3.70
N MET A 202 -4.81 18.59 -2.98
CA MET A 202 -4.75 18.53 -1.51
C MET A 202 -3.50 19.24 -0.96
N LYS A 203 -2.67 19.87 -1.79
CA LYS A 203 -1.48 20.61 -1.34
C LYS A 203 -1.76 21.64 -0.26
N GLU A 204 -2.81 22.43 -0.44
CA GLU A 204 -3.23 23.47 0.52
C GLU A 204 -4.09 22.91 1.67
N ARG A 205 -4.33 21.59 1.70
CA ARG A 205 -5.19 20.90 2.68
C ARG A 205 -4.70 19.48 2.97
N PRO A 206 -3.42 19.30 3.39
CA PRO A 206 -2.83 17.99 3.59
C PRO A 206 -3.52 17.19 4.72
N GLU A 207 -4.24 17.84 5.62
CA GLU A 207 -5.07 17.21 6.66
C GLU A 207 -6.16 16.29 6.10
N LYS A 208 -6.53 16.47 4.82
CA LYS A 208 -7.51 15.62 4.12
C LYS A 208 -6.89 14.43 3.40
N SER A 209 -5.57 14.23 3.53
CA SER A 209 -4.87 13.10 2.95
C SER A 209 -5.20 11.81 3.72
N ALA A 210 -5.37 10.69 3.00
CA ALA A 210 -5.56 9.39 3.65
C ALA A 210 -4.30 8.92 4.39
N SER A 211 -3.13 9.51 4.12
CA SER A 211 -1.92 9.31 4.93
C SER A 211 -2.11 9.69 6.39
N CYS A 212 -3.02 10.62 6.70
CA CYS A 212 -3.33 11.05 8.06
C CYS A 212 -4.35 10.12 8.76
N SER A 213 -4.63 8.94 8.20
CA SER A 213 -5.61 8.01 8.75
C SER A 213 -5.07 7.29 9.98
N PHE A 214 -5.38 7.81 11.17
CA PHE A 214 -5.07 7.17 12.45
C PHE A 214 -5.66 5.76 12.58
N GLY A 215 -6.82 5.51 11.96
CA GLY A 215 -7.45 4.19 11.95
C GLY A 215 -6.63 3.16 11.16
N MET A 216 -6.03 3.56 10.05
CA MET A 216 -5.15 2.68 9.28
C MET A 216 -3.79 2.49 9.94
N MET A 217 -3.26 3.51 10.63
CA MET A 217 -2.06 3.38 11.48
C MET A 217 -2.29 2.38 12.62
N ALA A 218 -3.41 2.52 13.35
CA ALA A 218 -3.83 1.55 14.36
C ALA A 218 -3.97 0.12 13.79
N ASN A 219 -4.47 0.01 12.56
CA ASN A 219 -4.64 -1.28 11.90
C ASN A 219 -3.30 -1.95 11.56
N LEU A 220 -2.22 -1.19 11.31
CA LEU A 220 -0.88 -1.78 11.14
C LEU A 220 -0.43 -2.47 12.43
N SER A 221 -0.65 -1.84 13.59
CA SER A 221 -0.34 -2.43 14.91
C SER A 221 -1.17 -3.69 15.17
N ARG A 222 -2.49 -3.63 14.95
CA ARG A 222 -3.38 -4.80 15.14
C ARG A 222 -3.04 -6.01 14.27
N LEU A 223 -2.43 -5.77 13.11
CA LEU A 223 -1.98 -6.82 12.20
C LEU A 223 -0.53 -7.25 12.48
N GLU A 224 0.11 -6.72 13.52
CA GLU A 224 1.51 -6.95 13.88
C GLU A 224 2.47 -6.62 12.73
N LEU A 225 2.14 -5.61 11.93
CA LEU A 225 2.93 -5.18 10.79
C LEU A 225 3.89 -4.03 11.13
N THR A 226 3.84 -3.48 12.34
CA THR A 226 4.66 -2.34 12.78
C THR A 226 4.97 -2.45 14.27
N ALA A 227 6.15 -2.00 14.70
CA ALA A 227 6.49 -1.78 16.11
C ALA A 227 6.39 -0.30 16.53
N SER A 228 5.65 0.52 15.79
CA SER A 228 5.47 1.94 16.09
C SER A 228 4.81 2.18 17.44
N PRO A 229 5.45 2.94 18.36
CA PRO A 229 4.83 3.37 19.61
C PRO A 229 3.55 4.17 19.37
N CYS A 230 3.51 5.03 18.35
CA CYS A 230 2.28 5.77 18.01
C CYS A 230 1.16 4.82 17.55
N ALA A 231 1.45 3.82 16.72
CA ALA A 231 0.44 2.87 16.27
C ALA A 231 -0.09 1.99 17.41
N GLU A 232 0.75 1.66 18.39
CA GLU A 232 0.36 0.96 19.62
C GLU A 232 -0.67 1.78 20.41
N ILE A 233 -0.36 3.05 20.72
CA ILE A 233 -1.29 3.98 21.39
C ILE A 233 -2.61 4.10 20.61
N LEU A 234 -2.55 4.26 19.29
CA LEU A 234 -3.74 4.36 18.44
C LEU A 234 -4.58 3.07 18.41
N SER A 235 -3.92 1.92 18.56
CA SER A 235 -4.57 0.60 18.55
C SER A 235 -5.25 0.25 19.86
N PHE A 236 -4.90 0.94 20.96
CA PHE A 236 -5.42 0.72 22.31
C PHE A 236 -6.96 0.58 22.33
N GLN A 237 -7.44 -0.45 23.03
CA GLN A 237 -8.87 -0.70 23.24
C GLN A 237 -9.15 -0.77 24.74
N PRO A 238 -10.09 0.06 25.25
CA PRO A 238 -10.47 0.01 26.65
C PRO A 238 -11.14 -1.32 27.03
N GLN A 239 -10.85 -1.82 28.23
CA GLN A 239 -11.40 -3.06 28.78
C GLN A 239 -12.43 -2.80 29.89
N HIS A 240 -12.18 -1.87 30.82
CA HIS A 240 -13.05 -1.60 31.96
C HIS A 240 -13.82 -0.30 31.80
N THR A 241 -13.18 0.72 31.22
CA THR A 241 -13.78 2.07 31.09
C THR A 241 -15.05 2.13 30.25
N THR A 242 -15.28 1.17 29.35
CA THR A 242 -16.53 1.07 28.55
C THR A 242 -17.77 0.84 29.39
N SER A 243 -17.61 0.27 30.60
CA SER A 243 -18.70 0.08 31.56
C SER A 243 -19.07 1.36 32.33
N TYR A 244 -18.18 2.35 32.31
CA TYR A 244 -18.39 3.64 32.96
C TYR A 244 -18.84 4.64 31.89
N GLY A 245 -19.89 5.43 32.18
CA GLY A 245 -20.46 6.38 31.22
C GLY A 245 -19.57 7.58 30.84
N GLY A 246 -18.25 7.48 31.04
CA GLY A 246 -17.26 8.53 30.78
C GLY A 246 -16.01 8.40 31.64
N ALA A 247 -14.94 9.09 31.23
CA ALA A 247 -13.67 9.09 31.94
C ALA A 247 -13.79 9.68 33.36
N ALA A 248 -14.59 10.72 33.56
CA ALA A 248 -14.87 11.28 34.89
C ALA A 248 -15.58 10.29 35.81
N ALA A 249 -16.51 9.50 35.27
CA ALA A 249 -17.19 8.44 36.04
C ALA A 249 -16.24 7.31 36.42
N ALA A 250 -15.32 6.94 35.50
CA ALA A 250 -14.28 5.96 35.77
C ALA A 250 -13.31 6.42 36.87
N LEU A 251 -12.83 7.66 36.82
CA LEU A 251 -11.94 8.20 37.87
C LEU A 251 -12.63 8.26 39.24
N LYS A 252 -13.90 8.66 39.29
CA LYS A 252 -14.68 8.63 40.54
C LYS A 252 -14.85 7.21 41.09
N ALA A 253 -15.00 6.22 40.20
CA ALA A 253 -15.04 4.81 40.60
C ALA A 253 -13.68 4.36 41.17
N ALA A 254 -12.56 4.79 40.56
CA ALA A 254 -11.22 4.51 41.06
C ALA A 254 -10.98 5.12 42.46
N GLU A 255 -11.40 6.36 42.70
CA GLU A 255 -11.33 6.99 44.04
C GLU A 255 -12.09 6.18 45.10
N LYS A 256 -13.28 5.69 44.74
CA LYS A 256 -14.08 4.84 45.62
C LYS A 256 -13.38 3.50 45.91
N LEU A 257 -12.83 2.85 44.89
CA LEU A 257 -12.11 1.58 45.03
C LEU A 257 -10.86 1.74 45.91
N GLN A 258 -10.13 2.84 45.76
CA GLN A 258 -9.00 3.16 46.62
C GLN A 258 -9.45 3.33 48.08
N ALA A 259 -10.56 4.04 48.33
CA ALA A 259 -11.11 4.18 49.67
C ALA A 259 -11.58 2.85 50.29
N GLU A 260 -11.93 1.86 49.46
CA GLU A 260 -12.30 0.50 49.86
C GLU A 260 -11.07 -0.44 50.03
N GLY A 261 -9.85 0.06 49.87
CA GLY A 261 -8.60 -0.73 49.97
C GLY A 261 -8.28 -1.57 48.74
N ARG A 262 -8.95 -1.33 47.61
CA ARG A 262 -8.75 -2.04 46.33
C ARG A 262 -7.85 -1.22 45.41
N GLU A 263 -6.62 -0.98 45.86
CA GLU A 263 -5.66 -0.06 45.21
C GLU A 263 -5.31 -0.48 43.78
N GLN A 264 -5.02 -1.77 43.56
CA GLN A 264 -4.69 -2.28 42.21
C GLN A 264 -5.78 -1.99 41.18
N GLU A 265 -7.05 -2.23 41.54
CA GLU A 265 -8.17 -1.99 40.63
C GLU A 265 -8.41 -0.50 40.37
N ALA A 266 -8.14 0.34 41.37
CA ALA A 266 -8.18 1.79 41.20
C ALA A 266 -7.10 2.27 40.23
N ASP A 267 -5.89 1.73 40.34
CA ASP A 267 -4.77 2.06 39.46
C ASP A 267 -4.97 1.57 38.03
N ASP A 268 -5.49 0.35 37.85
CA ASP A 268 -5.83 -0.19 36.52
C ASP A 268 -6.81 0.75 35.78
N ILE A 269 -7.83 1.26 36.48
CA ILE A 269 -8.79 2.23 35.91
C ILE A 269 -8.10 3.56 35.57
N ARG A 270 -7.22 4.07 36.43
CA ARG A 270 -6.50 5.33 36.18
C ARG A 270 -5.60 5.22 34.96
N THR A 271 -4.82 4.14 34.86
CA THR A 271 -3.97 3.85 33.70
C THR A 271 -4.80 3.73 32.43
N GLU A 272 -5.96 3.06 32.49
CA GLU A 272 -6.85 2.96 31.33
C GLU A 272 -7.38 4.33 30.88
N VAL A 273 -7.79 5.19 31.81
CA VAL A 273 -8.22 6.56 31.50
C VAL A 273 -7.09 7.38 30.89
N GLN A 274 -5.86 7.25 31.38
CA GLN A 274 -4.68 7.89 30.80
C GLN A 274 -4.40 7.39 29.37
N ASN A 275 -4.45 6.08 29.13
CA ASN A 275 -4.25 5.51 27.79
C ASN A 275 -5.30 6.00 26.78
N ILE A 276 -6.56 6.13 27.21
CA ILE A 276 -7.63 6.72 26.39
C ILE A 276 -7.29 8.18 26.05
N ARG A 277 -6.89 8.97 27.05
CA ARG A 277 -6.53 10.37 26.84
C ARG A 277 -5.37 10.50 25.85
N ASN A 278 -4.29 9.76 26.05
CA ASN A 278 -3.11 9.78 25.19
C ASN A 278 -3.50 9.45 23.74
N LYS A 279 -4.34 8.43 23.55
CA LYS A 279 -4.87 8.07 22.23
C LYS A 279 -5.64 9.20 21.56
N PHE A 280 -6.56 9.86 22.26
CA PHE A 280 -7.36 10.92 21.64
C PHE A 280 -6.58 12.21 21.39
N ILE A 281 -5.66 12.57 22.28
CA ILE A 281 -4.72 13.68 22.04
C ILE A 281 -3.87 13.37 20.81
N LEU A 282 -3.32 12.15 20.70
CA LEU A 282 -2.56 11.74 19.53
C LEU A 282 -3.41 11.77 18.25
N ILE A 283 -4.67 11.32 18.27
CA ILE A 283 -5.58 11.42 17.11
C ILE A 283 -5.76 12.89 16.69
N GLN A 284 -6.02 13.77 17.65
CA GLN A 284 -6.15 15.20 17.38
C GLN A 284 -4.86 15.75 16.77
N LEU A 285 -3.73 15.49 17.41
CA LEU A 285 -2.41 15.96 17.00
C LEU A 285 -2.03 15.48 15.59
N ILE A 286 -2.24 14.20 15.27
CA ILE A 286 -2.04 13.65 13.92
C ILE A 286 -2.90 14.37 12.89
N THR A 287 -4.18 14.60 13.19
CA THR A 287 -5.14 15.14 12.22
C THR A 287 -5.04 16.65 12.03
N THR A 288 -4.63 17.39 13.06
CA THR A 288 -4.58 18.86 13.01
C THR A 288 -3.18 19.43 12.80
N ASP A 289 -2.13 18.74 13.23
CA ASP A 289 -0.77 19.29 13.24
C ASP A 289 0.29 18.38 12.64
N TRP A 290 0.58 17.22 13.23
CA TRP A 290 1.72 16.39 12.85
C TRP A 290 1.65 15.92 11.39
N CYS A 291 0.55 15.29 10.93
CA CYS A 291 0.47 14.85 9.53
C CYS A 291 0.45 16.02 8.52
N PRO A 292 -0.34 17.10 8.73
CA PRO A 292 -0.27 18.28 7.88
C PRO A 292 1.11 18.94 7.81
N SER A 293 1.81 19.07 8.94
CA SER A 293 3.14 19.69 9.01
C SER A 293 4.20 18.82 8.35
N ILE A 294 4.17 17.50 8.54
CA ILE A 294 5.02 16.53 7.82
C ILE A 294 4.91 16.75 6.30
N TRP A 295 3.69 16.88 5.76
CA TRP A 295 3.53 17.16 4.34
C TRP A 295 4.06 18.53 3.93
N LYS A 296 3.85 19.57 4.74
CA LYS A 296 4.36 20.92 4.46
C LYS A 296 5.89 20.93 4.43
N GLU A 297 6.53 20.31 5.41
CA GLU A 297 7.99 20.13 5.49
C GLU A 297 8.52 19.32 4.30
N ALA A 298 7.87 18.19 3.98
CA ALA A 298 8.23 17.36 2.85
C ALA A 298 8.08 18.06 1.49
N MET A 299 7.17 19.04 1.38
CA MET A 299 7.02 19.87 0.17
C MET A 299 8.03 21.02 0.11
N SER A 300 8.51 21.53 1.25
CA SER A 300 9.50 22.61 1.31
C SER A 300 10.93 22.13 1.17
N GLU A 301 11.24 20.98 1.75
CA GLU A 301 12.50 20.27 1.55
C GLU A 301 12.34 19.42 0.29
N VAL A 302 13.41 19.16 -0.46
CA VAL A 302 13.38 18.40 -1.74
C VAL A 302 13.00 16.90 -1.54
N GLY A 303 12.35 16.56 -0.41
CA GLY A 303 12.06 15.20 0.02
C GLY A 303 10.75 14.61 -0.53
N ALA A 304 9.83 15.39 -1.10
CA ALA A 304 8.64 14.84 -1.75
C ALA A 304 8.84 14.64 -3.26
N GLU A 305 8.56 13.43 -3.74
CA GLU A 305 8.68 13.09 -5.16
C GLU A 305 7.32 13.05 -5.86
N TYR A 306 7.22 13.68 -7.04
CA TYR A 306 6.04 13.57 -7.89
C TYR A 306 6.03 12.26 -8.67
N LEU A 307 4.95 11.52 -8.47
CA LEU A 307 4.69 10.28 -9.20
C LEU A 307 3.66 10.54 -10.31
N VAL A 308 4.16 10.47 -11.54
CA VAL A 308 3.37 10.34 -12.76
C VAL A 308 3.86 9.09 -13.47
N ARG A 309 3.09 8.00 -13.42
CA ARG A 309 3.50 6.70 -13.99
C ARG A 309 2.46 6.11 -14.93
N GLY A 310 2.97 5.49 -15.99
CA GLY A 310 2.19 4.88 -17.06
C GLY A 310 1.63 3.54 -16.69
N ILE A 311 0.36 3.28 -17.04
CA ILE A 311 -0.21 1.96 -16.90
C ILE A 311 -0.37 1.38 -18.30
N GLY A 312 0.66 0.69 -18.76
CA GLY A 312 0.64 -0.06 -20.02
C GLY A 312 0.98 0.78 -21.26
N GLY A 313 2.28 0.91 -21.54
CA GLY A 313 2.78 1.43 -22.82
C GLY A 313 2.54 2.91 -23.12
N GLU A 314 1.84 3.63 -22.24
CA GLU A 314 1.60 5.08 -22.37
C GLU A 314 2.93 5.86 -22.22
N THR A 315 3.17 6.84 -23.10
CA THR A 315 4.32 7.75 -22.96
C THR A 315 4.12 8.70 -21.79
N LYS A 316 5.21 9.20 -21.20
CA LYS A 316 5.19 10.10 -20.03
C LYS A 316 4.36 11.35 -20.31
N GLU A 317 4.41 11.86 -21.52
CA GLU A 317 3.71 13.06 -21.97
C GLU A 317 2.19 12.84 -21.98
N ALA A 318 1.72 11.71 -22.53
CA ALA A 318 0.29 11.35 -22.52
C ALA A 318 -0.24 11.13 -21.10
N LEU A 319 0.62 10.74 -20.16
CA LEU A 319 0.27 10.54 -18.76
C LEU A 319 0.20 11.84 -17.98
N MET A 320 1.11 12.78 -18.26
CA MET A 320 1.06 14.11 -17.67
C MET A 320 -0.20 14.87 -18.10
N GLU A 321 -0.71 14.59 -19.30
CA GLU A 321 -1.95 15.19 -19.81
C GLU A 321 -3.22 14.52 -19.27
N SER A 322 -3.19 13.20 -19.03
CA SER A 322 -4.38 12.44 -18.59
C SER A 322 -4.52 12.24 -17.09
N ARG A 323 -3.44 12.40 -16.30
CA ARG A 323 -3.42 12.04 -14.87
C ARG A 323 -2.94 13.17 -13.97
N THR A 324 -3.61 13.31 -12.84
CA THR A 324 -3.19 14.26 -11.81
C THR A 324 -1.95 13.73 -11.07
N PRO A 325 -0.84 14.49 -11.02
CA PRO A 325 0.32 14.12 -10.23
C PRO A 325 -0.02 13.92 -8.75
N LYS A 326 0.66 12.96 -8.12
CA LYS A 326 0.61 12.73 -6.67
C LYS A 326 2.02 12.78 -6.09
N MET A 327 2.15 13.20 -4.84
CA MET A 327 3.43 13.25 -4.12
C MET A 327 3.52 12.09 -3.12
N GLY A 328 4.64 11.37 -3.16
CA GLY A 328 5.01 10.40 -2.13
C GLY A 328 6.08 10.97 -1.19
N LEU A 329 6.16 10.44 0.03
CA LEU A 329 7.29 10.69 0.93
C LEU A 329 8.44 9.77 0.52
N ALA A 330 9.61 10.35 0.19
CA ALA A 330 10.82 9.60 -0.18
C ALA A 330 11.49 8.93 1.04
N GLU A 331 12.53 8.13 0.79
CA GLU A 331 13.19 7.33 1.82
C GLU A 331 13.84 8.15 2.94
N GLY A 332 14.42 9.30 2.58
CA GLY A 332 15.05 10.22 3.52
C GLY A 332 14.12 11.27 4.14
N THR A 333 12.85 11.37 3.70
CA THR A 333 11.99 12.49 4.10
C THR A 333 11.82 12.59 5.61
N CYS A 334 11.63 11.46 6.30
CA CYS A 334 11.40 11.48 7.75
C CYS A 334 12.66 11.81 8.57
N GLU A 335 13.86 11.73 7.99
CA GLU A 335 15.10 12.08 8.67
C GLU A 335 15.20 13.59 8.90
N GLY A 336 14.76 14.40 7.93
CA GLY A 336 14.79 15.87 7.98
C GLY A 336 13.67 16.52 8.79
N ILE A 337 12.67 15.74 9.22
CA ILE A 337 11.49 16.30 9.92
C ILE A 337 11.83 16.72 11.34
N SER A 338 11.32 17.90 11.70
CA SER A 338 11.30 18.40 13.08
C SER A 338 10.56 17.42 13.98
N ASP A 339 11.25 16.86 14.96
CA ASP A 339 10.68 15.85 15.84
C ASP A 339 10.11 16.47 17.12
N VAL A 340 8.99 15.91 17.56
CA VAL A 340 8.26 16.32 18.77
C VAL A 340 7.76 15.05 19.43
N VAL A 341 8.04 14.89 20.72
CA VAL A 341 7.61 13.73 21.51
C VAL A 341 6.20 13.97 22.01
N LEU A 342 5.35 12.94 22.01
CA LEU A 342 3.96 13.05 22.50
C LEU A 342 3.93 13.47 23.97
N ASP A 343 4.84 12.94 24.79
CA ASP A 343 4.87 13.18 26.23
C ASP A 343 5.08 14.67 26.56
N ASP A 344 5.96 15.37 25.82
CA ASP A 344 6.13 16.82 25.94
C ASP A 344 4.81 17.58 25.67
N VAL A 345 3.99 17.09 24.73
CA VAL A 345 2.68 17.68 24.42
C VAL A 345 1.66 17.36 25.51
N LEU A 346 1.75 16.18 26.12
CA LEU A 346 0.84 15.77 27.19
C LEU A 346 1.06 16.57 28.48
N ASP A 347 2.31 16.92 28.80
CA ASP A 347 2.68 17.75 29.95
C ASP A 347 2.06 19.16 29.89
N ASP A 348 1.89 19.70 28.68
CA ASP A 348 1.28 21.02 28.45
C ASP A 348 -0.27 20.99 28.50
N VAL A 349 -0.88 19.80 28.46
CA VAL A 349 -2.34 19.65 28.53
C VAL A 349 -2.76 19.47 29.99
N SER A 350 -3.57 20.39 30.53
CA SER A 350 -4.03 20.29 31.92
C SER A 350 -4.80 18.99 32.20
N ASP A 351 -4.44 18.32 33.30
CA ASP A 351 -5.13 17.13 33.82
C ASP A 351 -6.58 17.39 34.29
N SER A 352 -7.00 18.65 34.38
CA SER A 352 -8.14 19.08 35.20
C SER A 352 -9.52 18.58 34.74
N THR A 353 -9.64 17.99 33.56
CA THR A 353 -10.83 17.23 33.17
C THR A 353 -10.42 16.28 32.04
N PRO A 354 -10.48 14.93 32.20
CA PRO A 354 -10.33 14.06 31.05
C PRO A 354 -11.44 14.47 30.07
N PRO A 355 -11.12 14.72 28.78
CA PRO A 355 -12.15 15.15 27.87
C PRO A 355 -13.27 14.12 27.91
N ASP A 356 -14.52 14.60 27.96
CA ASP A 356 -15.68 13.74 28.13
C ASP A 356 -15.96 13.04 26.79
N PHE A 357 -15.04 12.17 26.39
CA PHE A 357 -14.97 11.54 25.07
C PHE A 357 -16.14 10.59 24.83
N PHE A 358 -16.84 10.18 25.89
CA PHE A 358 -17.90 9.17 25.85
C PHE A 358 -19.29 9.70 26.23
N ALA A 359 -19.46 10.90 26.79
CA ALA A 359 -20.78 11.42 27.19
C ALA A 359 -21.82 11.50 26.06
N LYS A 360 -21.40 11.35 24.80
CA LYS A 360 -22.28 11.32 23.63
C LYS A 360 -22.05 10.13 22.70
N ALA A 361 -21.23 9.16 23.09
CA ALA A 361 -21.00 7.96 22.29
C ALA A 361 -22.19 7.00 22.47
N THR A 362 -23.14 7.02 21.53
CA THR A 362 -24.17 5.97 21.42
C THR A 362 -23.55 4.72 20.81
N VAL A 363 -23.67 3.59 21.50
CA VAL A 363 -23.32 2.24 21.01
C VAL A 363 -24.22 1.84 19.84
#